data_AF-A0AA40BSQ0-F1
#
_entry.id   AF-A0AA40BSQ0-F1
#
_cell.length_a   1.000
_cell.length_b   1.000
_cell.length_c   1.000
_cell.angle_alpha   90.00
_cell.angle_beta   90.00
_cell.angle_gamma   90.00
#
_symmetry.space_group_name_H-M   'P 1'
#
loop_
_entity.id
_entity.type
_entity.pdbx_description
1 polymer ?
#
loop_
_entity_poly.entity_id
_entity_poly.type
_entity_poly.pdbx_seq_one_letter_code
_entity_poly.pdbx_strand_id
1 'polypeptide(L)'
;MVKDTSTVIQEFNQLVNMTAPELEDWLKTSASTSSGWKKAKDDDGESGGESVGHESGRRILEILRRNPDRDPEGYDEGDIPHMRKVVGYCKRHLAQEEGVKRDTGSRSYRSLKNWGHDALKD
;
A
#
# COMPACT_ATOMS: atom_id res chain seq x y z
N MET A 1 -0.60 21.18 -7.80
CA MET A 1 0.69 21.34 -7.11
C MET A 1 1.09 19.96 -6.58
N VAL A 2 2.29 19.47 -6.92
CA VAL A 2 2.80 18.21 -6.35
C VAL A 2 3.19 18.51 -4.90
N LYS A 3 2.80 17.65 -3.96
CA LYS A 3 3.17 17.81 -2.54
C LYS A 3 4.69 17.75 -2.39
N ASP A 4 5.22 18.60 -1.52
CA ASP A 4 6.63 18.56 -1.14
C ASP A 4 6.99 17.22 -0.49
N THR A 5 8.27 16.88 -0.50
CA THR A 5 8.77 15.59 -0.02
C THR A 5 8.48 15.36 1.47
N SER A 6 8.60 16.40 2.30
CA SER A 6 8.37 16.27 3.75
C SER A 6 6.92 15.92 4.05
N THR A 7 5.97 16.62 3.42
CA THR A 7 4.54 16.30 3.54
C THR A 7 4.23 14.88 3.08
N VAL A 8 4.87 14.39 2.02
CA VAL A 8 4.67 13.02 1.52
C VAL A 8 5.16 11.99 2.54
N ILE A 9 6.35 12.19 3.10
CA ILE A 9 6.93 11.30 4.10
C ILE A 9 6.04 11.26 5.35
N GLN A 10 5.61 12.43 5.84
CA GLN A 10 4.73 12.53 6.99
C GLN A 10 3.42 11.77 6.75
N GLU A 11 2.76 12.00 5.61
CA GLU A 11 1.50 11.33 5.28
C GLU A 11 1.69 9.83 5.06
N PHE A 12 2.82 9.40 4.48
CA PHE A 12 3.15 7.99 4.32
C PHE A 12 3.28 7.30 5.68
N ASN A 13 4.03 7.91 6.59
CA ASN A 13 4.22 7.39 7.95
C ASN A 13 2.90 7.30 8.74
N GLN A 14 1.97 8.24 8.50
CA GLN A 14 0.64 8.22 9.10
C GLN A 14 -0.29 7.16 8.50
N LEU A 15 -0.26 6.99 7.17
CA LEU A 15 -1.20 6.11 6.47
C LEU A 15 -0.75 4.66 6.46
N VAL A 16 0.55 4.37 6.38
CA VAL A 16 1.04 2.99 6.45
C VAL A 16 1.13 2.59 7.92
N ASN A 17 0.08 2.01 8.47
CA ASN A 17 -0.02 1.64 9.91
C ASN A 17 0.33 0.16 10.17
N MET A 18 0.58 -0.64 9.13
CA MET A 18 1.11 -1.99 9.27
C MET A 18 2.64 -1.97 9.45
N THR A 19 3.14 -2.83 10.33
CA THR A 19 4.58 -3.09 10.48
C THR A 19 5.09 -3.99 9.36
N ALA A 20 6.42 -4.05 9.18
CA ALA A 20 7.06 -4.96 8.22
C ALA A 20 6.60 -6.42 8.39
N PRO A 21 6.64 -7.05 9.59
CA PRO A 21 6.19 -8.45 9.74
C PRO A 21 4.70 -8.62 9.45
N GLU A 22 3.83 -7.70 9.90
CA GLU A 22 2.39 -7.79 9.63
C GLU A 22 2.08 -7.70 8.13
N LEU A 23 2.76 -6.80 7.42
CA LEU A 23 2.59 -6.64 5.98
C LEU A 23 3.15 -7.85 5.22
N GLU A 24 4.30 -8.37 5.64
CA GLU A 24 4.88 -9.57 5.07
C GLU A 24 3.95 -10.77 5.17
N ASP A 25 3.40 -11.03 6.37
CA ASP A 25 2.49 -12.14 6.58
C ASP A 25 1.18 -11.97 5.80
N TRP A 26 0.67 -10.74 5.74
CA TRP A 26 -0.48 -10.42 4.91
C TRP A 26 -0.22 -10.71 3.43
N LEU A 27 0.93 -10.28 2.89
CA LEU A 27 1.26 -10.43 1.48
C LEU A 27 1.33 -11.89 1.04
N LYS A 28 1.68 -12.80 1.95
CA LYS A 28 1.71 -14.25 1.68
C LYS A 28 0.31 -14.88 1.54
N THR A 29 -0.76 -14.18 1.92
CA THR A 29 -2.12 -14.74 1.90
C THR A 29 -2.72 -14.78 0.49
N SER A 30 -3.60 -15.75 0.25
CA SER A 30 -4.40 -15.80 -0.98
C SER A 30 -5.32 -14.58 -1.14
N ALA A 31 -5.77 -13.99 -0.03
CA ALA A 31 -6.56 -12.77 -0.04
C ALA A 31 -5.75 -11.60 -0.61
N SER A 32 -4.49 -11.46 -0.24
CA SER A 32 -3.58 -10.44 -0.77
C SER A 32 -3.30 -10.64 -2.27
N THR A 33 -2.90 -11.85 -2.67
CA THR A 33 -2.49 -12.16 -4.06
C THR A 33 -3.64 -12.11 -5.06
N SER A 34 -4.88 -12.38 -4.62
CA SER A 34 -6.08 -12.33 -5.45
C SER A 34 -6.76 -10.96 -5.51
N SER A 35 -6.30 -9.98 -4.72
CA SER A 35 -6.93 -8.66 -4.60
C SER A 35 -6.23 -7.58 -5.43
N GLY A 36 -7.04 -6.71 -6.06
CA GLY A 36 -6.58 -5.52 -6.77
C GLY A 36 -6.71 -5.59 -8.29
N TRP A 37 -6.36 -4.49 -8.94
CA TRP A 37 -6.31 -4.38 -10.39
C TRP A 37 -5.04 -5.07 -10.92
N LYS A 38 -5.19 -6.05 -11.80
CA LYS A 38 -4.07 -6.66 -12.53
C LYS A 38 -3.66 -5.71 -13.66
N LYS A 39 -2.37 -5.57 -13.95
CA LYS A 39 -1.93 -4.86 -15.17
C LYS A 39 -2.62 -5.50 -16.38
N ALA A 40 -3.08 -4.66 -17.31
CA ALA A 40 -3.68 -5.16 -18.55
C ALA A 40 -2.63 -6.01 -19.28
N LYS A 41 -3.12 -7.08 -19.93
CA LYS A 41 -2.33 -8.08 -20.62
C LYS A 41 -1.43 -7.39 -21.66
N ASP A 42 -0.14 -7.70 -21.64
CA ASP A 42 0.68 -7.56 -22.84
C ASP A 42 0.31 -8.70 -23.81
N ASP A 43 0.57 -8.53 -25.11
CA ASP A 43 0.09 -9.36 -26.25
C ASP A 43 0.41 -10.87 -26.15
N ASP A 44 1.24 -11.28 -25.18
CA ASP A 44 1.79 -12.65 -25.00
C ASP A 44 0.94 -13.60 -24.11
N GLY A 45 -0.31 -13.25 -23.81
CA GLY A 45 -1.31 -14.27 -23.40
C GLY A 45 -1.17 -14.90 -21.99
N GLU A 46 -0.22 -14.53 -21.14
CA GLU A 46 -0.17 -15.05 -19.76
C GLU A 46 -1.17 -14.35 -18.83
N SER A 47 -2.27 -15.03 -18.52
CA SER A 47 -3.23 -14.62 -17.48
C SER A 47 -2.68 -14.93 -16.08
N GLY A 48 -1.60 -14.24 -15.65
CA GLY A 48 -0.90 -14.59 -14.40
C GLY A 48 -0.26 -13.45 -13.59
N GLY A 49 -0.30 -12.20 -14.06
CA GLY A 49 0.42 -11.09 -13.42
C GLY A 49 -0.06 -10.71 -12.01
N GLU A 50 0.90 -10.37 -11.14
CA GLU A 50 0.72 -9.76 -9.82
C GLU A 50 -0.14 -8.47 -9.90
N SER A 51 -0.97 -8.20 -8.88
CA SER A 51 -1.76 -6.97 -8.85
C SER A 51 -0.88 -5.77 -8.50
N VAL A 52 -1.25 -4.58 -8.98
CA VAL A 52 -0.51 -3.33 -8.69
C VAL A 52 -0.43 -3.06 -7.18
N GLY A 53 -1.50 -3.40 -6.44
CA GLY A 53 -1.51 -3.28 -4.99
C GLY A 53 -0.52 -4.24 -4.33
N HIS A 54 -0.48 -5.49 -4.77
CA HIS A 54 0.45 -6.48 -4.23
C HIS A 54 1.92 -6.13 -4.51
N GLU A 55 2.22 -5.71 -5.75
CA GLU A 55 3.53 -5.19 -6.15
C GLU A 55 3.94 -4.01 -5.25
N SER A 56 3.01 -3.06 -5.02
CA SER A 56 3.21 -1.92 -4.13
C SER A 56 3.51 -2.34 -2.69
N GLY A 57 2.78 -3.33 -2.18
CA GLY A 57 2.97 -3.87 -0.84
C GLY A 57 4.37 -4.43 -0.61
N ARG A 58 4.94 -5.14 -1.60
CA ARG A 58 6.33 -5.62 -1.50
C ARG A 58 7.33 -4.47 -1.40
N ARG A 59 7.12 -3.40 -2.18
CA ARG A 59 7.98 -2.22 -2.11
C ARG A 59 7.84 -1.47 -0.78
N ILE A 60 6.63 -1.38 -0.22
CA ILE A 60 6.42 -0.83 1.13
C ILE A 60 7.16 -1.68 2.17
N LEU A 61 7.08 -3.01 2.07
CA LEU A 61 7.80 -3.92 2.95
C LEU A 61 9.32 -3.70 2.90
N GLU A 62 9.90 -3.52 1.71
CA GLU A 62 11.32 -3.18 1.55
C GLU A 62 11.69 -1.86 2.21
N ILE A 63 10.86 -0.82 2.03
CA ILE A 63 11.04 0.49 2.69
C ILE A 63 11.01 0.33 4.22
N LEU A 64 10.00 -0.37 4.76
CA LEU A 64 9.86 -0.59 6.20
C LEU A 64 10.99 -1.46 6.80
N ARG A 65 11.55 -2.40 6.03
CA ARG A 65 12.71 -3.21 6.46
C ARG A 65 13.99 -2.39 6.52
N ARG A 66 14.17 -1.43 5.62
CA ARG A 66 15.35 -0.55 5.61
C ARG A 66 15.25 0.55 6.65
N ASN A 67 14.05 1.06 6.92
CA ASN A 67 13.79 2.14 7.86
C ASN A 67 12.67 1.77 8.86
N PRO A 68 12.93 0.83 9.79
CA PRO A 68 11.91 0.31 10.71
C PRO A 68 11.40 1.37 11.70
N ASP A 69 12.26 2.33 12.07
CA ASP A 69 11.93 3.42 12.99
C ASP A 69 11.17 4.56 12.29
N ARG A 70 11.02 4.49 10.96
CA ARG A 70 10.29 5.47 10.12
C ARG A 70 10.89 6.88 10.21
N ASP A 71 12.20 6.96 10.41
CA ASP A 71 12.94 8.21 10.43
C ASP A 71 12.77 8.95 9.10
N PRO A 72 12.23 10.19 9.06
CA PRO A 72 12.09 10.95 7.83
C PRO A 72 13.39 11.10 7.03
N GLU A 73 14.54 11.11 7.68
CA GLU A 73 15.85 11.23 7.03
C GLU A 73 16.39 9.88 6.51
N GLY A 74 15.80 8.77 6.94
CA GLY A 74 16.18 7.42 6.54
C GLY A 74 15.56 6.93 5.22
N TYR A 75 14.86 7.79 4.48
CA TYR A 75 14.24 7.46 3.20
C TYR A 75 15.05 7.98 2.01
N ASP A 76 15.13 7.15 0.96
CA ASP A 76 15.85 7.52 -0.25
C ASP A 76 14.99 8.40 -1.17
N GLU A 77 15.62 9.24 -1.99
CA GLU A 77 14.91 10.02 -3.02
C GLU A 77 14.09 9.13 -3.96
N GLY A 78 14.56 7.89 -4.19
CA GLY A 78 13.88 6.87 -4.97
C GLY A 78 12.58 6.33 -4.36
N ASP A 79 12.40 6.46 -3.03
CA ASP A 79 11.19 6.02 -2.34
C ASP A 79 10.03 7.00 -2.48
N ILE A 80 10.35 8.29 -2.52
CA ILE A 80 9.37 9.38 -2.49
C ILE A 80 8.31 9.27 -3.62
N PRO A 81 8.66 8.95 -4.89
CA PRO A 81 7.67 8.74 -5.93
C PRO A 81 6.68 7.61 -5.62
N HIS A 82 7.13 6.54 -4.95
CA HIS A 82 6.26 5.45 -4.54
C HIS A 82 5.41 5.84 -3.34
N MET A 83 6.00 6.48 -2.32
CA MET A 83 5.25 7.01 -1.17
C MET A 83 4.11 7.94 -1.60
N ARG A 84 4.35 8.82 -2.59
CA ARG A 84 3.30 9.67 -3.18
C ARG A 84 2.12 8.84 -3.72
N LYS A 85 2.40 7.73 -4.40
CA LYS A 85 1.36 6.83 -4.92
C LYS A 85 0.59 6.16 -3.78
N VAL A 86 1.29 5.67 -2.77
CA VAL A 86 0.70 5.02 -1.58
C VAL A 86 -0.24 5.99 -0.85
N VAL A 87 0.27 7.16 -0.49
CA VAL A 87 -0.50 8.23 0.16
C VAL A 87 -1.75 8.58 -0.63
N GLY A 88 -1.60 8.82 -1.94
CA GLY A 88 -2.72 9.13 -2.81
C GLY A 88 -3.75 7.99 -2.88
N TYR A 89 -3.28 6.75 -2.94
CA TYR A 89 -4.15 5.57 -2.98
C TYR A 89 -4.97 5.45 -1.69
N CYS A 90 -4.31 5.45 -0.53
CA CYS A 90 -4.95 5.28 0.77
C CYS A 90 -5.97 6.40 1.03
N LYS A 91 -5.61 7.67 0.82
CA LYS A 91 -6.54 8.79 1.04
C LYS A 91 -7.80 8.70 0.19
N ARG A 92 -7.66 8.35 -1.10
CA ARG A 92 -8.82 8.21 -1.99
C ARG A 92 -9.73 7.05 -1.59
N HIS A 93 -9.17 5.92 -1.19
CA HIS A 93 -9.96 4.75 -0.82
C HIS A 93 -10.62 4.93 0.55
N LEU A 94 -9.91 5.50 1.52
CA LEU A 94 -10.50 5.81 2.83
C LEU A 94 -11.68 6.79 2.68
N ALA A 95 -11.54 7.85 1.90
CA ALA A 95 -12.63 8.79 1.63
C ALA A 95 -13.83 8.17 0.89
N GLN A 96 -13.61 7.13 0.07
CA GLN A 96 -14.69 6.38 -0.59
C GLN A 96 -15.39 5.41 0.37
N GLU A 97 -14.71 4.96 1.42
CA GLU A 97 -15.25 4.04 2.43
C GLU A 97 -15.94 4.77 3.60
N GLU A 98 -15.74 6.09 3.75
CA GLU A 98 -16.46 6.93 4.73
C GLU A 98 -17.97 6.87 4.46
N GLY A 99 -18.67 6.00 5.21
CA GLY A 99 -20.12 5.78 5.09
C GLY A 99 -20.53 4.32 4.88
N VAL A 100 -19.58 3.42 4.60
CA VAL A 100 -19.81 1.98 4.47
C VAL A 100 -19.35 1.28 5.75
N LYS A 101 -20.11 0.31 6.27
CA LYS A 101 -19.64 -0.51 7.40
C LYS A 101 -18.31 -1.16 6.99
N ARG A 102 -17.28 -1.05 7.85
CA ARG A 102 -15.96 -1.68 7.66
C ARG A 102 -16.15 -3.19 7.51
N ASP A 103 -16.25 -3.66 6.27
CA ASP A 103 -16.35 -5.07 5.93
C ASP A 103 -14.97 -5.62 5.63
N THR A 104 -14.46 -6.44 6.55
CA THR A 104 -13.16 -7.12 6.44
C THR A 104 -13.10 -8.14 5.31
N GLY A 105 -14.26 -8.57 4.80
CA GLY A 105 -14.37 -9.41 3.61
C GLY A 105 -14.23 -8.63 2.30
N SER A 106 -14.38 -7.30 2.34
CA SER A 106 -14.49 -6.48 1.13
C SER A 106 -13.20 -6.43 0.31
N ARG A 107 -13.35 -6.24 -1.00
CA ARG A 107 -12.21 -6.01 -1.91
C ARG A 107 -11.41 -4.76 -1.54
N SER A 108 -12.09 -3.76 -0.98
CA SER A 108 -11.48 -2.47 -0.65
C SER A 108 -10.57 -2.58 0.57
N TYR A 109 -11.03 -3.23 1.65
CA TYR A 109 -10.21 -3.55 2.82
C TYR A 109 -8.96 -4.36 2.46
N ARG A 110 -9.14 -5.45 1.68
CA ARG A 110 -8.00 -6.27 1.23
C ARG A 110 -7.00 -5.46 0.39
N SER A 111 -7.51 -4.55 -0.45
CA SER A 111 -6.64 -3.68 -1.23
C SER A 111 -5.89 -2.71 -0.33
N LEU A 112 -6.54 -2.02 0.60
CA LEU A 112 -5.88 -1.12 1.55
C LEU A 112 -4.73 -1.81 2.30
N LYS A 113 -4.92 -3.06 2.72
CA LYS A 113 -3.84 -3.85 3.35
C LYS A 113 -2.68 -4.15 2.41
N ASN A 114 -2.93 -4.39 1.12
CA ASN A 114 -1.85 -4.48 0.12
C ASN A 114 -1.07 -3.16 -0.01
N TRP A 115 -1.68 -2.03 0.33
CA TRP A 115 -1.05 -0.71 0.39
C TRP A 115 -0.52 -0.35 1.78
N GLY A 116 -0.40 -1.31 2.69
CA GLY A 116 0.19 -1.14 4.02
C GLY A 116 -0.72 -0.45 5.05
N HIS A 117 -2.00 -0.24 4.71
CA HIS A 117 -3.00 0.34 5.60
C HIS A 117 -4.02 -0.71 6.04
N ASP A 118 -4.09 -0.98 7.33
CA ASP A 118 -5.14 -1.76 7.95
C ASP A 118 -6.21 -0.82 8.52
N ALA A 119 -7.39 -0.78 7.89
CA ALA A 119 -8.50 0.10 8.29
C ALA A 119 -9.14 -0.26 9.65
N LEU A 120 -8.74 -1.38 10.25
CA LEU A 120 -9.14 -1.77 11.60
C LEU A 120 -8.11 -1.42 12.68
N LYS A 121 -6.95 -0.91 12.29
CA LYS A 121 -5.86 -0.56 13.19
C LYS A 121 -5.87 0.94 13.45
N ASP A 122 -5.99 1.30 14.73
CA ASP A 122 -5.92 2.68 15.23
C ASP A 122 -4.46 3.15 15.38
#